data_AF-A0AAE0WGE3-F1
#
_entry.id   AF-A0AAE0WGE3-F1
#
_cell.length_a   1.000
_cell.length_b   1.000
_cell.length_c   1.000
_cell.angle_alpha   90.00
_cell.angle_beta   90.00
_cell.angle_gamma   90.00
#
_symmetry.space_group_name_H-M   'P 1'
#
loop_
_entity.id
_entity.type
_entity.pdbx_description
1 polymer ?
#
loop_
_entity_poly.entity_id
_entity_poly.type
_entity_poly.pdbx_seq_one_letter_code
_entity_poly.pdbx_strand_id
1 'polypeptide(L)'
;MGPVCASCTGVTNPSLCNHLRVCESSQYCYVEKFIDSNGDQHFNLGCRSQQACSTYLRTRALGHNVTVNMEDHSISCLECCSSDLCNSFGCGEPGYPSSMGPVCASCTGVTNPSLCNHLRVCESSQVCNVHQFVELSDTLYTSECMSQYECSGQLASGASIIGKRHDSNLSKQRVSRASWCNKCCQDNLCNLDCKVCGTNIGTWKRVTRGPTWIWGEQDGGEGNQGTVIGTLSGYFWMVTWDLGESHSYRMGEGFQDLCIL
;
A
#
# COMPACT_ATOMS: atom_id res chain seq x y z
N MET A 1 -5.28 -4.96 -8.40
CA MET A 1 -3.91 -5.52 -8.44
C MET A 1 -3.90 -6.84 -7.67
N GLY A 2 -2.77 -7.55 -7.53
CA GLY A 2 -2.65 -8.70 -6.61
C GLY A 2 -2.29 -8.25 -5.18
N PRO A 3 -2.09 -9.19 -4.24
CA PRO A 3 -1.69 -8.85 -2.87
C PRO A 3 -0.30 -8.22 -2.82
N VAL A 4 -0.04 -7.45 -1.77
CA VAL A 4 1.30 -6.96 -1.44
C VAL A 4 2.00 -7.95 -0.52
N CYS A 5 3.14 -8.49 -0.94
CA CYS A 5 3.84 -9.55 -0.21
C CYS A 5 5.21 -9.10 0.27
N ALA A 6 5.67 -9.67 1.38
CA ALA A 6 7.08 -9.62 1.74
C ALA A 6 7.90 -10.37 0.68
N SER A 7 9.04 -9.81 0.26
CA SER A 7 9.82 -10.34 -0.86
C SER A 7 11.32 -10.31 -0.55
N CYS A 8 11.83 -11.37 0.07
CA CYS A 8 13.23 -11.53 0.44
C CYS A 8 13.69 -12.96 0.17
N THR A 9 15.00 -13.14 -0.03
CA THR A 9 15.63 -14.45 -0.22
C THR A 9 16.60 -14.74 0.91
N GLY A 10 16.60 -15.96 1.43
CA GLY A 10 17.57 -16.42 2.43
C GLY A 10 17.46 -15.76 3.81
N VAL A 11 16.30 -15.22 4.20
CA VAL A 11 16.12 -14.64 5.55
C VAL A 11 16.03 -15.74 6.60
N THR A 12 16.49 -15.48 7.82
CA THR A 12 16.45 -16.47 8.92
C THR A 12 15.08 -16.60 9.58
N ASN A 13 14.22 -15.59 9.43
CA ASN A 13 12.82 -15.63 9.84
C ASN A 13 11.99 -14.75 8.89
N PRO A 14 10.77 -15.17 8.48
CA PRO A 14 9.94 -14.41 7.54
C PRO A 14 9.67 -12.96 7.97
N SER A 15 9.51 -12.71 9.28
CA SER A 15 9.24 -11.38 9.84
C SER A 15 10.43 -10.41 9.74
N LEU A 16 11.64 -10.90 9.45
CA LEU A 16 12.82 -10.04 9.28
C LEU A 16 12.93 -9.45 7.86
N CYS A 17 12.07 -9.86 6.93
CA CYS A 17 12.05 -9.29 5.61
C CYS A 17 11.60 -7.82 5.64
N ASN A 18 12.40 -6.94 5.06
CA ASN A 18 12.16 -5.48 4.99
C ASN A 18 11.86 -5.00 3.56
N HIS A 19 11.58 -5.93 2.64
CA HIS A 19 11.24 -5.64 1.26
C HIS A 19 9.81 -6.07 0.96
N LEU A 20 9.07 -5.21 0.27
CA LEU A 20 7.72 -5.49 -0.21
C LEU A 20 7.69 -5.54 -1.73
N ARG A 21 6.72 -6.28 -2.27
CA ARG A 21 6.41 -6.30 -3.69
C ARG A 21 4.90 -6.42 -3.88
N VAL A 22 4.36 -5.65 -4.82
CA VAL A 22 2.99 -5.83 -5.31
C VAL A 22 2.97 -6.99 -6.31
N CYS A 23 2.12 -7.99 -6.05
CA CYS A 23 1.96 -9.13 -6.94
C CYS A 23 0.93 -8.88 -8.05
N GLU A 24 0.94 -9.75 -9.06
CA GLU A 24 -0.12 -9.78 -10.08
C GLU A 24 -1.42 -10.35 -9.49
N SER A 25 -2.57 -10.05 -10.11
CA SER A 25 -3.89 -10.54 -9.65
C SER A 25 -4.01 -12.06 -9.60
N SER A 26 -3.23 -12.79 -10.41
CA SER A 26 -3.15 -14.24 -10.45
C SER A 26 -2.03 -14.84 -9.58
N GLN A 27 -1.48 -14.07 -8.64
CA GLN A 27 -0.40 -14.48 -7.76
C GLN A 27 -0.83 -14.41 -6.28
N TYR A 28 -0.21 -15.27 -5.48
CA TYR A 28 -0.31 -15.34 -4.04
C TYR A 28 1.03 -15.02 -3.40
N CYS A 29 1.01 -14.56 -2.16
CA CYS A 29 2.22 -14.54 -1.35
C CYS A 29 2.64 -15.97 -1.02
N TYR A 30 3.94 -16.21 -0.91
CA TYR A 30 4.47 -17.50 -0.44
C TYR A 30 5.54 -17.34 0.63
N VAL A 31 5.67 -18.38 1.44
CA VAL A 31 6.80 -18.64 2.34
C VAL A 31 7.37 -20.00 1.98
N GLU A 32 8.65 -20.06 1.67
CA GLU A 32 9.39 -21.30 1.43
C GLU A 32 10.51 -21.43 2.45
N LYS A 33 10.55 -22.54 3.17
CA LYS A 33 11.59 -22.85 4.16
C LYS A 33 12.55 -23.89 3.59
N PHE A 34 13.83 -23.58 3.55
CA PHE A 34 14.88 -24.48 3.09
C PHE A 34 16.02 -24.57 4.11
N ILE A 35 16.80 -25.63 3.99
CA ILE A 35 18.04 -25.82 4.75
C ILE A 35 19.18 -25.59 3.77
N ASP A 36 20.13 -24.74 4.13
CA ASP A 36 21.32 -24.46 3.31
C ASP A 36 22.36 -25.59 3.41
N SER A 37 23.49 -25.44 2.71
CA SER A 37 24.59 -26.40 2.74
C SER A 37 25.24 -26.58 4.12
N ASN A 38 25.08 -25.61 5.03
CA ASN A 38 25.63 -25.64 6.39
C ASN A 38 24.67 -26.31 7.39
N GLY A 39 23.44 -26.60 6.97
CA GLY A 39 22.40 -27.12 7.86
C GLY A 39 21.57 -26.02 8.53
N ASP A 40 21.77 -24.76 8.16
CA ASP A 40 21.05 -23.61 8.69
C ASP A 40 19.70 -23.42 7.98
N GLN A 41 18.71 -22.97 8.75
CA GLN A 41 17.36 -22.76 8.27
C GLN A 41 17.20 -21.36 7.67
N HIS A 42 16.70 -21.30 6.44
CA HIS A 42 16.44 -20.06 5.71
C HIS A 42 15.06 -20.05 5.06
N PHE A 43 14.61 -18.84 4.70
CA PHE A 43 13.31 -18.60 4.11
C PHE A 43 13.40 -17.74 2.84
N ASN A 44 12.64 -18.12 1.83
CA ASN A 44 12.35 -17.31 0.65
C ASN A 44 10.90 -16.87 0.67
N LEU A 45 10.67 -15.58 0.41
CA LEU A 45 9.37 -14.93 0.40
C LEU A 45 9.15 -14.23 -0.94
N GLY A 46 7.91 -14.15 -1.40
CA GLY A 46 7.58 -13.32 -2.55
C GLY A 46 6.22 -13.64 -3.14
N CYS A 47 6.09 -13.38 -4.44
CA CYS A 47 4.91 -13.69 -5.23
C CYS A 47 5.09 -15.02 -5.96
N ARG A 48 4.04 -15.84 -6.01
CA ARG A 48 4.01 -17.11 -6.75
C ARG A 48 2.67 -17.28 -7.43
N SER A 49 2.64 -17.88 -8.63
CA SER A 49 1.37 -18.10 -9.33
C SER A 49 0.47 -19.06 -8.55
N GLN A 50 -0.84 -18.85 -8.63
CA GLN A 50 -1.83 -19.73 -8.00
C GLN A 50 -1.64 -21.20 -8.41
N GLN A 51 -1.29 -21.44 -9.68
CA GLN A 51 -1.02 -22.78 -10.19
C GLN A 51 0.19 -23.41 -9.51
N ALA A 52 1.31 -22.69 -9.41
CA ALA A 52 2.53 -23.20 -8.76
C ALA A 52 2.31 -23.50 -7.26
N CYS A 53 1.47 -22.73 -6.56
CA CYS A 53 1.04 -23.03 -5.20
C CYS A 53 0.19 -24.31 -5.13
N SER A 54 -0.79 -24.46 -6.03
CA SER A 54 -1.69 -25.62 -6.06
C SER A 54 -0.97 -26.94 -6.35
N THR A 55 0.04 -26.91 -7.24
CA THR A 55 0.82 -28.10 -7.61
C THR A 55 1.62 -28.61 -6.43
N TYR A 56 2.29 -27.72 -5.69
CA TYR A 56 3.08 -28.12 -4.52
C TYR A 56 2.23 -28.74 -3.41
N LEU A 57 1.07 -28.13 -3.10
CA LEU A 57 0.16 -28.64 -2.08
C LEU A 57 -0.37 -30.04 -2.44
N ARG A 58 -0.65 -30.29 -3.73
CA ARG A 58 -1.05 -31.62 -4.21
C ARG A 58 0.06 -32.65 -4.06
N THR A 59 1.30 -32.32 -4.38
CA THR A 59 2.43 -33.26 -4.24
C THR A 59 2.70 -33.64 -2.78
N ARG A 60 2.56 -32.70 -1.85
CA ARG A 60 2.71 -32.98 -0.40
C ARG A 60 1.54 -33.80 0.15
N ALA A 61 0.31 -33.52 -0.31
CA ALA A 61 -0.89 -34.26 0.09
C ALA A 61 -0.87 -35.74 -0.37
N LEU A 62 -0.12 -36.05 -1.42
CA LEU A 62 0.10 -37.42 -1.91
C LEU A 62 1.18 -38.18 -1.11
N GLY A 63 1.72 -37.60 -0.03
CA GLY A 63 2.73 -38.25 0.81
C GLY A 63 4.10 -38.40 0.13
N HIS A 64 4.29 -37.79 -1.03
CA HIS A 64 5.62 -37.67 -1.60
C HIS A 64 6.39 -36.61 -0.81
N ASN A 65 7.42 -37.06 -0.09
CA ASN A 65 8.53 -36.20 0.31
C ASN A 65 9.16 -35.69 -0.98
N VAL A 66 8.69 -34.54 -1.47
CA VAL A 66 9.35 -33.86 -2.58
C VAL A 66 10.61 -33.21 -2.03
N THR A 67 11.65 -34.02 -1.85
CA THR A 67 13.01 -33.50 -1.98
C THR A 67 13.16 -33.16 -3.46
N VAL A 68 12.82 -31.93 -3.85
CA VAL A 68 13.34 -31.41 -5.11
C VAL A 68 14.83 -31.31 -4.89
N ASN A 69 15.58 -32.36 -5.26
CA ASN A 69 17.02 -32.31 -5.36
C ASN A 69 17.37 -31.40 -6.54
N MET A 70 17.17 -30.09 -6.39
CA MET A 70 18.11 -29.14 -6.96
C MET A 70 19.33 -29.25 -6.05
N GLU A 71 20.47 -29.62 -6.61
CA GLU A 71 21.66 -30.22 -5.98
C GLU A 71 22.27 -29.47 -4.76
N ASP A 72 21.64 -28.41 -4.23
CA ASP A 72 22.06 -27.66 -3.04
C ASP A 72 20.92 -27.18 -2.10
N HIS A 73 19.62 -27.43 -2.37
CA HIS A 73 18.52 -26.81 -1.58
C HIS A 73 17.37 -27.78 -1.26
N SER A 74 17.32 -28.30 -0.03
CA SER A 74 16.18 -29.11 0.43
C SER A 74 15.04 -28.23 0.95
N ILE A 75 13.94 -28.14 0.20
CA ILE A 75 12.73 -27.42 0.61
C ILE A 75 11.96 -28.26 1.63
N SER A 76 11.80 -27.75 2.85
CA SER A 76 11.12 -28.43 3.96
C SER A 76 9.64 -28.02 4.11
N CYS A 77 9.31 -26.78 3.72
CA CYS A 77 7.95 -26.25 3.76
C CYS A 77 7.73 -25.21 2.65
N LEU A 78 6.52 -25.18 2.13
CA LEU A 78 6.01 -24.09 1.30
C LEU A 78 4.55 -23.85 1.69
N GLU A 79 4.22 -22.61 2.00
CA GLU A 79 2.87 -22.13 2.27
C GLU A 79 2.55 -20.97 1.33
N CYS A 80 1.29 -20.86 0.91
CA CYS A 80 0.81 -19.76 0.08
C CYS A 80 -0.46 -19.15 0.67
N CYS A 81 -0.65 -17.86 0.46
CA CYS A 81 -1.77 -17.11 1.02
C CYS A 81 -2.11 -15.87 0.17
N SER A 82 -3.32 -15.35 0.29
CA SER A 82 -3.90 -14.38 -0.65
C SER A 82 -4.09 -12.96 -0.11
N SER A 83 -3.79 -12.70 1.16
CA SER A 83 -3.94 -11.36 1.76
C SER A 83 -2.60 -10.64 1.86
N ASP A 84 -2.63 -9.33 2.04
CA ASP A 84 -1.41 -8.53 2.16
C ASP A 84 -0.55 -8.98 3.34
N LEU A 85 0.76 -9.04 3.11
CA LEU A 85 1.80 -9.44 4.05
C LEU A 85 1.54 -10.77 4.78
N CYS A 86 0.69 -11.63 4.23
CA CYS A 86 0.34 -12.90 4.86
C CYS A 86 1.53 -13.88 4.92
N ASN A 87 2.59 -13.60 4.17
CA ASN A 87 3.85 -14.34 4.20
C ASN A 87 4.90 -13.72 5.13
N SER A 88 4.51 -12.81 6.02
CA SER A 88 5.35 -12.34 7.14
C SER A 88 5.48 -13.37 8.27
N PHE A 89 4.73 -14.47 8.18
CA PHE A 89 4.73 -15.63 9.06
C PHE A 89 4.44 -16.88 8.22
N GLY A 90 4.64 -18.05 8.79
CA GLY A 90 4.35 -19.32 8.11
C GLY A 90 5.49 -20.32 8.25
N CYS A 91 5.24 -21.55 7.79
CA CYS A 91 6.18 -22.65 7.93
C CYS A 91 6.64 -22.91 9.38
N GLY A 92 5.74 -22.68 10.33
CA GLY A 92 5.97 -22.84 11.77
C GLY A 92 6.60 -21.64 12.46
N GLU A 93 6.96 -20.58 11.73
CA GLU A 93 7.53 -19.37 12.32
C GLU A 93 6.44 -18.33 12.65
N PRO A 94 6.54 -17.65 13.80
CA PRO A 94 5.64 -16.56 14.16
C PRO A 94 5.89 -15.34 13.28
N GLY A 95 4.86 -14.51 13.15
CA GLY A 95 4.96 -13.19 12.51
C GLY A 95 5.44 -12.11 13.48
N TYR A 96 5.11 -10.87 13.14
CA TYR A 96 5.40 -9.72 13.99
C TYR A 96 4.76 -9.86 15.39
N PRO A 97 5.45 -9.45 16.47
CA PRO A 97 4.87 -9.46 17.82
C PRO A 97 3.61 -8.60 17.90
N SER A 98 2.61 -9.06 18.67
CA SER A 98 1.37 -8.30 18.89
C SER A 98 1.55 -6.96 19.61
N SER A 99 2.74 -6.69 20.16
CA SER A 99 3.10 -5.44 20.80
C SER A 99 3.58 -4.35 19.84
N MET A 100 3.75 -4.68 18.55
CA MET A 100 4.17 -3.74 17.53
C MET A 100 2.97 -2.97 16.95
N GLY A 101 3.25 -1.83 16.32
CA GLY A 101 2.28 -1.07 15.54
C GLY A 101 2.09 -1.65 14.13
N PRO A 102 1.51 -0.87 13.20
CA PRO A 102 1.29 -1.31 11.83
C PRO A 102 2.61 -1.50 11.08
N VAL A 103 2.54 -2.27 9.99
CA VAL A 103 3.63 -2.37 9.01
C VAL A 103 3.38 -1.35 7.92
N CYS A 104 4.33 -0.46 7.68
CA CYS A 104 4.20 0.65 6.74
C CYS A 104 5.22 0.57 5.62
N ALA A 105 4.88 1.15 4.46
CA ALA A 105 5.87 1.46 3.44
C ALA A 105 6.87 2.49 3.98
N SER A 106 8.15 2.34 3.66
CA SER A 106 9.26 3.12 4.20
C SER A 106 10.22 3.55 3.10
N CYS A 107 9.86 4.58 2.33
CA CYS A 107 10.66 5.11 1.23
C CYS A 107 10.63 6.64 1.23
N THR A 108 11.73 7.26 0.81
CA THR A 108 11.84 8.72 0.68
C THR A 108 12.10 9.10 -0.78
N GLY A 109 11.50 10.20 -1.24
CA GLY A 109 11.79 10.76 -2.55
C GLY A 109 11.35 9.92 -3.75
N VAL A 110 10.29 9.12 -3.61
CA VAL A 110 9.75 8.34 -4.73
C VAL A 110 8.78 9.18 -5.57
N THR A 111 8.72 8.97 -6.88
CA THR A 111 7.79 9.69 -7.77
C THR A 111 6.35 9.23 -7.63
N ASN A 112 6.13 8.04 -7.06
CA ASN A 112 4.82 7.50 -6.72
C ASN A 112 4.97 6.58 -5.49
N PRO A 113 4.15 6.71 -4.43
CA PRO A 113 4.25 5.87 -3.24
C PRO A 113 4.14 4.36 -3.51
N SER A 114 3.39 3.97 -4.55
CA SER A 114 3.23 2.56 -4.95
C SER A 114 4.51 1.92 -5.51
N LEU A 115 5.52 2.73 -5.85
CA LEU A 115 6.84 2.26 -6.26
C LEU A 115 7.74 1.92 -5.05
N CYS A 116 7.31 2.20 -3.83
CA CYS A 116 8.06 1.85 -2.64
C CYS A 116 8.20 0.33 -2.52
N ASN A 117 9.42 -0.15 -2.34
CA ASN A 117 9.76 -1.57 -2.21
C ASN A 117 10.32 -1.92 -0.82
N HIS A 118 10.23 -0.99 0.13
CA HIS A 118 10.70 -1.16 1.50
C HIS A 118 9.53 -1.10 2.47
N LEU A 119 9.49 -2.03 3.41
CA LEU A 119 8.54 -2.04 4.52
C LEU A 119 9.28 -1.85 5.84
N ARG A 120 8.59 -1.29 6.82
CA ARG A 120 9.06 -1.17 8.20
C ARG A 120 7.92 -1.51 9.15
N VAL A 121 8.24 -2.27 10.18
CA VAL A 121 7.32 -2.50 11.33
C VAL A 121 7.43 -1.29 12.24
N CYS A 122 6.31 -0.63 12.51
CA CYS A 122 6.29 0.53 13.39
C CYS A 122 6.17 0.13 14.86
N GLU A 123 6.55 1.05 15.75
CA GLU A 123 6.30 0.91 17.19
C GLU A 123 4.80 1.04 17.49
N SER A 124 4.35 0.58 18.67
CA SER A 124 2.93 0.67 19.08
C SER A 124 2.39 2.09 19.22
N SER A 125 3.27 3.09 19.35
CA SER A 125 2.95 4.52 19.41
C SER A 125 2.96 5.20 18.03
N GLN A 126 3.24 4.45 16.97
CA GLN A 126 3.42 4.95 15.61
C GLN A 126 2.30 4.48 14.67
N VAL A 127 2.09 5.26 13.61
CA VAL A 127 1.13 5.02 12.54
C VAL A 127 1.80 5.21 11.18
N CYS A 128 1.22 4.70 10.11
CA CYS A 128 1.74 4.94 8.77
C CYS A 128 1.47 6.39 8.36
N ASN A 129 2.45 7.06 7.79
CA ASN A 129 2.32 8.37 7.14
C ASN A 129 2.75 8.27 5.67
N VAL A 130 2.09 9.04 4.82
CA VAL A 130 2.62 9.40 3.50
C VAL A 130 2.38 10.88 3.27
N HIS A 131 3.41 11.57 2.78
CA HIS A 131 3.32 12.96 2.39
C HIS A 131 4.07 13.23 1.10
N GLN A 132 3.68 14.30 0.40
CA GLN A 132 4.34 14.79 -0.79
C GLN A 132 5.17 16.03 -0.50
N PHE A 133 6.24 16.21 -1.27
CA PHE A 133 7.07 17.41 -1.28
C PHE A 133 7.49 17.73 -2.71
N VAL A 134 7.98 18.95 -2.94
CA VAL A 134 8.44 19.38 -4.27
C VAL A 134 9.92 19.70 -4.19
N GLU A 135 10.71 19.03 -5.03
CA GLU A 135 12.14 19.26 -5.16
C GLU A 135 12.47 19.51 -6.63
N LEU A 136 13.16 20.60 -6.95
CA LEU A 136 13.55 20.97 -8.33
C LEU A 136 12.39 21.03 -9.35
N SER A 137 11.16 21.25 -8.90
CA SER A 137 9.89 21.22 -9.67
C SER A 137 9.31 19.82 -9.92
N ASP A 138 9.93 18.77 -9.37
CA ASP A 138 9.38 17.42 -9.33
C ASP A 138 8.58 17.21 -8.04
N THR A 139 7.42 16.55 -8.15
CA THR A 139 6.64 16.11 -6.99
C THR A 139 7.13 14.74 -6.56
N LEU A 140 7.61 14.65 -5.33
CA LEU A 140 8.13 13.44 -4.71
C LEU A 140 7.32 13.10 -3.46
N TYR A 141 7.43 11.85 -3.03
CA TYR A 141 6.67 11.31 -1.90
C TYR A 141 7.59 10.63 -0.90
N THR A 142 7.23 10.74 0.36
CA THR A 142 7.85 10.03 1.47
C THR A 142 6.77 9.26 2.21
N SER A 143 7.01 7.97 2.41
CA SER A 143 6.19 7.05 3.20
C SER A 143 7.03 6.58 4.38
N GLU A 144 6.52 6.68 5.61
CA GLU A 144 7.26 6.31 6.82
C GLU A 144 6.35 5.96 8.01
N CYS A 145 6.95 5.41 9.08
CA CYS A 145 6.34 5.32 10.40
C CYS A 145 6.43 6.69 11.08
N MET A 146 5.31 7.23 11.57
CA MET A 146 5.24 8.53 12.24
C MET A 146 4.59 8.39 13.62
N SER A 147 5.00 9.20 14.59
CA SER A 147 4.35 9.26 15.90
C SER A 147 2.86 9.60 15.76
N GLN A 148 2.00 8.86 16.46
CA GLN A 148 0.57 9.14 16.50
C GLN A 148 0.27 10.58 16.98
N TYR A 149 1.10 11.13 17.87
CA TYR A 149 0.96 12.49 18.36
C TYR A 149 1.27 13.54 17.30
N GLU A 150 2.36 13.36 16.53
CA GLU A 150 2.75 14.26 15.44
C GLU A 150 1.69 14.25 14.33
N CYS A 151 1.19 13.06 14.01
CA CYS A 151 0.10 12.89 13.06
C CYS A 151 -1.17 13.65 13.49
N SER A 152 -1.54 13.57 14.76
CA SER A 152 -2.71 14.27 15.30
C SER A 152 -2.57 15.80 15.21
N GLY A 153 -1.34 16.33 15.33
CA GLY A 153 -1.04 17.75 15.18
C GLY A 153 -1.16 18.28 13.75
N GLN A 154 -0.93 17.42 12.74
CA GLN A 154 -1.05 17.79 11.32
C GLN A 154 -2.51 17.92 10.85
N LEU A 155 -3.46 17.23 11.49
CA LEU A 155 -4.91 17.42 11.26
C LEU A 155 -5.43 18.70 11.92
N ALA A 156 -4.83 19.12 13.04
CA ALA A 156 -5.21 20.33 13.77
C ALA A 156 -4.61 21.61 13.17
N SER A 157 -3.59 21.47 12.31
CA SER A 157 -2.89 22.58 11.72
C SER A 157 -2.80 22.38 10.20
N GLY A 158 -3.59 23.14 9.45
CA GLY A 158 -3.28 23.44 8.05
C GLY A 158 -1.99 24.28 7.93
N ALA A 159 -0.94 23.89 8.64
CA ALA A 159 0.26 24.66 8.88
C ALA A 159 1.38 24.18 7.98
N SER A 160 1.61 25.01 6.98
CA SER A 160 2.91 25.38 6.45
C SER A 160 4.06 25.05 7.41
N ILE A 161 4.95 24.15 7.00
CA ILE A 161 6.26 23.97 7.63
C ILE A 161 7.08 25.26 7.46
N ILE A 162 7.57 25.74 8.60
CA ILE A 162 8.09 27.08 8.88
C ILE A 162 9.37 27.38 8.11
N GLY A 163 9.45 28.58 7.50
CA GLY A 163 10.69 29.05 6.92
C GLY A 163 10.74 30.42 6.24
N LYS A 164 9.80 31.37 6.43
CA LYS A 164 10.04 32.78 6.02
C LYS A 164 9.38 33.77 6.99
N ARG A 165 10.16 34.79 7.38
CA ARG A 165 9.76 35.89 8.28
C ARG A 165 8.49 36.56 7.75
N HIS A 166 7.53 36.74 8.65
CA HIS A 166 6.22 37.28 8.37
C HIS A 166 6.32 38.81 8.34
N ASP A 167 6.52 39.41 7.16
CA ASP A 167 6.25 40.85 6.98
C ASP A 167 4.73 41.04 6.95
N SER A 168 4.20 41.52 8.07
CA SER A 168 2.82 41.97 8.21
C SER A 168 2.61 43.22 7.37
N ASN A 169 2.18 43.06 6.11
CA ASN A 169 1.32 43.98 5.35
C ASN A 169 1.30 43.60 3.87
N LEU A 170 0.60 42.52 3.50
CA LEU A 170 0.07 42.40 2.14
C LEU A 170 -1.31 41.75 2.16
N SER A 171 -2.29 42.61 1.88
CA SER A 171 -3.63 42.36 1.35
C SER A 171 -3.95 40.93 0.91
N LYS A 172 -5.06 40.41 1.45
CA LYS A 172 -6.07 39.56 0.78
C LYS A 172 -5.70 39.13 -0.67
N GLN A 173 -4.79 38.19 -0.79
CA GLN A 173 -4.63 37.39 -2.00
C GLN A 173 -4.82 35.95 -1.57
N ARG A 174 -6.03 35.42 -1.80
CA ARG A 174 -6.32 34.00 -1.80
C ARG A 174 -5.45 33.36 -2.88
N VAL A 175 -4.23 32.98 -2.53
CA VAL A 175 -3.49 32.00 -3.31
C VAL A 175 -4.09 30.64 -2.96
N SER A 176 -4.96 30.17 -3.83
CA SER A 176 -5.35 28.76 -3.95
C SER A 176 -4.09 27.90 -4.14
N ARG A 177 -3.71 27.08 -3.17
CA ARG A 177 -2.66 26.05 -3.31
C ARG A 177 -3.03 24.88 -2.40
N ALA A 178 -3.84 23.96 -2.91
CA ALA A 178 -3.42 22.68 -3.48
C ALA A 178 -3.47 21.60 -2.38
N SER A 179 -4.26 20.57 -2.65
CA SER A 179 -4.36 19.32 -1.91
C SER A 179 -2.99 18.65 -1.82
N TRP A 180 -2.15 19.10 -0.89
CA TRP A 180 -0.90 18.43 -0.60
C TRP A 180 -1.24 17.14 0.12
N CYS A 181 -0.91 16.00 -0.51
CA CYS A 181 -1.02 14.74 0.19
C CYS A 181 -0.13 14.78 1.43
N ASN A 182 -0.75 14.72 2.59
CA ASN A 182 -0.13 14.43 3.86
C ASN A 182 -1.20 13.75 4.70
N LYS A 183 -1.11 12.43 4.85
CA LYS A 183 -2.08 11.64 5.59
C LYS A 183 -1.39 10.64 6.47
N CYS A 184 -2.05 10.30 7.56
CA CYS A 184 -1.71 9.11 8.33
C CYS A 184 -2.90 8.18 8.43
N CYS A 185 -2.60 6.92 8.71
CA CYS A 185 -3.56 5.85 8.77
C CYS A 185 -3.01 4.72 9.64
N GLN A 186 -3.91 3.92 10.21
CA GLN A 186 -3.59 2.93 11.24
C GLN A 186 -3.45 1.50 10.69
N ASP A 187 -3.94 1.25 9.48
CA ASP A 187 -3.90 -0.08 8.86
C ASP A 187 -2.52 -0.38 8.26
N ASN A 188 -2.22 -1.66 8.07
CA ASN A 188 -0.98 -2.05 7.39
C ASN A 188 -0.94 -1.50 5.97
N LEU A 189 0.23 -0.99 5.56
CA LEU A 189 0.54 -0.54 4.21
C LEU A 189 -0.40 0.53 3.64
N CYS A 190 -1.19 1.19 4.48
CA CYS A 190 -2.16 2.21 4.06
C CYS A 190 -1.51 3.50 3.52
N ASN A 191 -0.18 3.57 3.58
CA ASN A 191 0.67 4.65 3.07
C ASN A 191 1.39 4.28 1.74
N LEU A 192 0.94 3.23 1.04
CA LEU A 192 1.37 2.89 -0.33
C LEU A 192 0.69 3.75 -1.42
N ASP A 193 -0.23 4.61 -1.02
CA ASP A 193 -0.94 5.49 -1.94
C ASP A 193 -1.18 6.85 -1.28
N CYS A 194 -0.96 7.93 -2.02
CA CYS A 194 -1.20 9.29 -1.57
C CYS A 194 -2.59 9.82 -1.95
N LYS A 195 -3.51 8.97 -2.41
CA LYS A 195 -4.90 9.34 -2.69
C LYS A 195 -5.55 10.05 -1.49
N VAL A 196 -6.10 11.23 -1.76
CA VAL A 196 -6.91 12.00 -0.83
C VAL A 196 -8.39 11.70 -1.13
N CYS A 197 -8.99 10.85 -0.30
CA CYS A 197 -10.39 10.47 -0.40
C CYS A 197 -11.20 11.38 0.51
N GLY A 198 -11.98 12.33 -0.03
CA GLY A 198 -12.65 13.31 0.82
C GLY A 198 -13.45 14.41 0.12
N THR A 199 -14.03 15.28 0.93
CA THR A 199 -15.01 16.32 0.58
C THR A 199 -14.35 17.58 -0.02
N ASN A 200 -13.74 17.44 -1.18
CA ASN A 200 -13.40 18.58 -2.06
C ASN A 200 -13.13 18.12 -3.49
N ILE A 201 -13.87 17.09 -3.92
CA ILE A 201 -13.93 16.76 -5.34
C ILE A 201 -14.53 17.99 -6.03
N GLY A 202 -13.97 18.37 -7.18
CA GLY A 202 -14.47 19.46 -8.00
C GLY A 202 -14.60 18.96 -9.43
N THR A 203 -15.38 19.66 -10.25
CA THR A 203 -15.37 19.38 -11.68
C THR A 203 -13.96 19.53 -12.24
N TRP A 204 -13.64 18.68 -13.21
CA TRP A 204 -12.35 18.55 -13.87
C TRP A 204 -11.21 18.03 -13.00
N LYS A 205 -11.51 17.47 -11.81
CA LYS A 205 -10.52 16.78 -10.99
C LYS A 205 -10.30 15.34 -11.46
N ARG A 206 -9.05 14.91 -11.38
CA ARG A 206 -8.63 13.52 -11.61
C ARG A 206 -8.97 12.70 -10.39
N VAL A 207 -9.55 11.53 -10.61
CA VAL A 207 -10.04 10.66 -9.56
C VAL A 207 -9.74 9.19 -9.84
N THR A 208 -9.73 8.37 -8.79
CA THR A 208 -9.78 6.91 -8.85
C THR A 208 -10.87 6.38 -7.93
N ARG A 209 -11.18 5.08 -7.99
CA ARG A 209 -12.00 4.42 -6.97
C ARG A 209 -11.45 4.67 -5.55
N GLY A 210 -12.35 4.81 -4.59
CA GLY A 210 -12.07 5.07 -3.19
C GLY A 210 -12.45 3.92 -2.24
N PRO A 211 -12.25 4.09 -0.92
CA PRO A 211 -12.28 3.00 0.05
C PRO A 211 -13.67 2.37 0.26
N THR A 212 -14.76 3.10 0.01
CA THR A 212 -16.13 2.54 0.14
C THR A 212 -16.72 2.10 -1.19
N TRP A 213 -15.87 1.93 -2.22
CA TRP A 213 -16.30 1.55 -3.56
C TRP A 213 -17.04 0.21 -3.57
N ILE A 214 -18.22 0.21 -4.19
CA ILE A 214 -19.07 -1.00 -4.34
C ILE A 214 -19.46 -1.28 -5.80
N TRP A 215 -18.89 -0.55 -6.76
CA TRP A 215 -19.37 -0.49 -8.15
C TRP A 215 -18.65 -1.46 -9.09
N GLY A 216 -18.08 -2.54 -8.55
CA GLY A 216 -17.34 -3.53 -9.32
C GLY A 216 -16.19 -2.89 -10.10
N GLU A 217 -16.07 -3.21 -11.39
CA GLU A 217 -14.97 -2.74 -12.25
C GLU A 217 -15.43 -1.70 -13.28
N GLN A 218 -16.40 -0.83 -12.93
CA GLN A 218 -16.92 0.20 -13.85
C GLN A 218 -15.91 1.29 -14.23
N ASP A 219 -14.87 1.47 -13.43
CA ASP A 219 -13.67 2.26 -13.71
C ASP A 219 -12.60 1.47 -14.49
N GLY A 220 -12.87 0.19 -14.79
CA GLY A 220 -12.05 -0.72 -15.59
C GLY A 220 -10.95 -1.46 -14.82
N GLY A 221 -10.89 -1.36 -13.50
CA GLY A 221 -9.77 -1.89 -12.71
C GLY A 221 -9.32 -0.97 -11.59
N GLU A 222 -8.88 -1.54 -10.48
CA GLU A 222 -8.10 -0.80 -9.48
C GLU A 222 -6.87 -0.15 -10.12
N GLY A 223 -6.67 1.14 -9.85
CA GLY A 223 -5.57 1.94 -10.41
C GLY A 223 -5.95 2.76 -11.65
N ASN A 224 -7.11 2.47 -12.27
CA ASN A 224 -7.62 3.31 -13.35
C ASN A 224 -8.10 4.66 -12.84
N GLN A 225 -8.05 5.62 -13.75
CA GLN A 225 -8.29 7.01 -13.46
C GLN A 225 -9.43 7.54 -14.31
N GLY A 226 -10.11 8.55 -13.77
CA GLY A 226 -11.18 9.25 -14.44
C GLY A 226 -11.13 10.74 -14.17
N THR A 227 -11.98 11.46 -14.88
CA THR A 227 -12.17 12.90 -14.73
C THR A 227 -13.57 13.15 -14.25
N VAL A 228 -13.70 13.88 -13.15
CA VAL A 228 -14.98 14.36 -12.66
C VAL A 228 -15.54 15.37 -13.66
N ILE A 229 -16.70 15.11 -14.23
CA ILE A 229 -17.33 16.00 -15.21
C ILE A 229 -18.49 16.80 -14.62
N GLY A 230 -19.00 16.41 -13.45
CA GLY A 230 -20.14 17.09 -12.85
C GLY A 230 -20.52 16.56 -11.47
N THR A 231 -21.48 17.24 -10.86
CA THR A 231 -22.20 16.79 -9.67
C THR A 231 -23.67 16.59 -10.02
N LEU A 232 -24.25 15.50 -9.53
CA LEU A 232 -25.69 15.29 -9.50
C LEU A 232 -26.23 15.69 -8.12
N SER A 233 -27.54 15.94 -8.03
CA SER A 233 -28.20 16.19 -6.73
C SER A 233 -28.02 14.99 -5.79
N GLY A 234 -27.79 15.25 -4.50
CA GLY A 234 -27.83 14.20 -3.46
C GLY A 234 -26.53 13.40 -3.30
N TYR A 235 -25.37 14.07 -3.30
CA TYR A 235 -24.06 13.46 -3.00
C TYR A 235 -23.49 12.53 -4.06
N PHE A 236 -23.89 12.67 -5.33
CA PHE A 236 -23.35 11.89 -6.43
C PHE A 236 -22.49 12.74 -7.37
N TRP A 237 -21.34 12.21 -7.77
CA TRP A 237 -20.38 12.85 -8.68
C TRP A 237 -20.26 12.05 -9.96
N MET A 238 -20.39 12.73 -11.08
CA MET A 238 -20.27 12.11 -12.40
C MET A 238 -18.81 12.11 -12.83
N VAL A 239 -18.31 10.95 -13.22
CA VAL A 239 -16.93 10.72 -13.65
C VAL A 239 -16.95 10.06 -15.01
N THR A 240 -16.13 10.56 -15.92
CA THR A 240 -15.76 9.88 -17.15
C THR A 240 -14.41 9.22 -16.94
N TRP A 241 -14.37 7.89 -16.99
CA TRP A 241 -13.14 7.13 -16.89
C TRP A 241 -12.34 7.21 -18.19
N ASP A 242 -11.02 7.10 -18.10
CA ASP A 242 -10.15 7.19 -19.28
C ASP A 242 -10.42 6.06 -20.30
N LEU A 243 -10.98 4.94 -19.82
CA LEU A 243 -11.42 3.82 -20.65
C LEU A 243 -12.79 4.07 -21.34
N GLY A 244 -13.37 5.26 -21.16
CA GLY A 244 -14.46 5.80 -21.99
C GLY A 244 -15.83 5.82 -21.33
N GLU A 245 -16.08 4.98 -20.33
CA GLU A 245 -17.38 4.91 -19.67
C GLU A 245 -17.59 6.06 -18.67
N SER A 246 -18.84 6.55 -18.59
CA SER A 246 -19.22 7.60 -17.64
C SER A 246 -20.28 7.11 -16.66
N HIS A 247 -20.03 7.32 -15.38
CA HIS A 247 -20.88 6.83 -14.29
C HIS A 247 -20.94 7.85 -13.15
N SER A 248 -21.87 7.67 -12.22
CA SER A 248 -22.01 8.53 -11.05
C SER A 248 -21.78 7.77 -9.75
N TYR A 249 -21.05 8.38 -8.81
CA TYR A 249 -20.54 7.73 -7.60
C TYR A 249 -20.84 8.53 -6.33
N ARG A 250 -21.00 7.84 -5.19
CA ARG A 250 -21.38 8.48 -3.92
C ARG A 250 -20.18 9.17 -3.27
N MET A 251 -20.41 10.38 -2.81
CA MET A 251 -19.46 11.19 -2.06
C MET A 251 -20.19 12.01 -1.02
N GLY A 252 -20.03 11.65 0.25
CA GLY A 252 -20.68 12.31 1.36
C GLY A 252 -20.29 11.67 2.69
N GLU A 253 -21.04 12.00 3.73
CA GLU A 253 -20.83 11.41 5.04
C GLU A 253 -21.03 9.88 4.99
N GLY A 254 -19.98 9.12 5.30
CA GLY A 254 -19.99 7.66 5.24
C GLY A 254 -19.78 7.02 3.86
N PHE A 255 -19.68 7.81 2.78
CA PHE A 255 -19.49 7.30 1.42
C PHE A 255 -18.34 8.04 0.72
N GLN A 256 -17.25 7.32 0.45
CA GLN A 256 -16.05 7.77 -0.24
C GLN A 256 -15.76 6.84 -1.42
N ASP A 257 -16.61 6.89 -2.45
CA ASP A 257 -16.41 6.07 -3.64
C ASP A 257 -15.31 6.64 -4.56
N LEU A 258 -14.91 7.90 -4.41
CA LEU A 258 -13.90 8.56 -5.24
C LEU A 258 -12.79 9.18 -4.39
N CYS A 259 -11.55 9.11 -4.88
CA CYS A 259 -10.39 9.82 -4.32
C CYS A 259 -9.75 10.72 -5.36
N ILE A 260 -9.27 11.88 -4.95
CA ILE A 260 -8.55 12.82 -5.81
C ILE A 260 -7.10 12.37 -5.95
N LEU A 261 -6.60 12.45 -7.19
CA LEU A 261 -5.18 12.30 -7.54
C LEU A 261 -4.44 13.63 -7.47
#